data_AF-A0A7K6E1T5-F1
#
_entry.id   AF-A0A7K6E1T5-F1
#
_cell.length_a   1.000
_cell.length_b   1.000
_cell.length_c   1.000
_cell.angle_alpha   90.00
_cell.angle_beta   90.00
_cell.angle_gamma   90.00
#
_symmetry.space_group_name_H-M   'P 1'
#
loop_
_entity.id
_entity.type
_entity.pdbx_description
1 polymer ?
#
loop_
_entity_poly.entity_id
_entity_poly.type
_entity_poly.pdbx_seq_one_letter_code
_entity_poly.pdbx_strand_id
1 'polypeptide(L)'
;RTLARAQAALAWPEGTPAVSPPPPPPPPCAPLSDADLRSYLGPGGRLLRPQDLRLHVFHGGVEPGLRKVVWRYLLNVFPSGLTGQERLSHLRLKAAEYSSLKVALAARAAPAELAQVAASVRKDVVRTDRAHPYFGGPEEGHPHLAALQALLTTFALGHPRLSYCQGMSDVAAPLLAVLDDEAQAFLCFC
;
A
#
# COMPACT_ATOMS: atom_id res chain seq x y z
N ARG A 1 -34.55 47.06 14.80
CA ARG A 1 -35.23 46.14 13.85
C ARG A 1 -34.33 45.01 13.32
N THR A 2 -33.06 44.90 13.71
CA THR A 2 -32.09 43.91 13.18
C THR A 2 -31.73 42.78 14.15
N LEU A 3 -31.83 42.99 15.47
CA LEU A 3 -31.51 41.96 16.48
C LEU A 3 -32.54 40.80 16.55
N ALA A 4 -33.83 41.11 16.40
CA ALA A 4 -34.90 40.09 16.44
C ALA A 4 -34.86 39.10 15.25
N ARG A 5 -34.35 39.54 14.09
CA ARG A 5 -34.19 38.65 12.92
C ARG A 5 -32.99 37.72 13.04
N ALA A 6 -31.94 38.14 13.74
CA ALA A 6 -30.77 37.29 14.00
C ALA A 6 -31.08 36.19 15.04
N GLN A 7 -31.90 36.50 16.06
CA GLN A 7 -32.33 35.51 17.05
C GLN A 7 -33.27 34.44 16.46
N ALA A 8 -34.10 34.80 15.48
CA ALA A 8 -34.96 33.85 14.77
C ALA A 8 -34.18 32.85 13.88
N ALA A 9 -32.98 33.20 13.42
CA ALA A 9 -32.14 32.32 12.59
C ALA A 9 -31.40 31.23 13.39
N LEU A 10 -31.35 31.36 14.72
CA LEU A 10 -30.72 30.40 15.64
C LEU A 10 -31.74 29.46 16.31
N ALA A 11 -33.04 29.66 16.06
CA ALA A 11 -34.09 28.79 16.55
C ALA A 11 -34.16 27.55 15.65
N TRP A 12 -33.60 26.43 16.10
CA TRP A 12 -33.83 25.13 15.48
C TRP A 12 -35.32 24.79 15.63
N PRO A 13 -36.04 24.40 14.58
CA PRO A 13 -37.42 23.98 14.73
C PRO A 13 -37.47 22.77 15.67
N GLU A 14 -38.07 22.95 16.85
CA GLU A 14 -38.41 21.87 17.78
C GLU A 14 -39.46 20.99 17.11
N GLY A 15 -38.97 20.01 16.35
CA GLY A 15 -39.80 19.20 15.49
C GLY A 15 -38.96 18.42 14.48
N THR A 16 -37.83 17.87 14.90
CA THR A 16 -37.22 16.77 14.15
C THR A 16 -38.22 15.61 14.19
N PRO A 17 -38.70 15.09 13.04
CA PRO A 17 -39.36 13.79 13.06
C PRO A 17 -38.38 12.82 13.70
N ALA A 18 -38.86 11.94 14.58
CA ALA A 18 -38.02 10.95 15.26
C ALA A 18 -37.21 10.20 14.20
N VAL A 19 -35.94 10.61 14.03
CA VAL A 19 -35.00 9.91 13.16
C VAL A 19 -34.79 8.60 13.86
N SER A 20 -35.34 7.53 13.27
CA SER A 20 -35.09 6.16 13.70
C SER A 20 -33.58 6.01 13.93
N PRO A 21 -33.15 5.43 15.07
CA PRO A 21 -31.74 5.27 15.35
C PRO A 21 -31.07 4.60 14.13
N PRO A 22 -29.84 5.02 13.77
CA PRO A 22 -29.13 4.37 12.69
C PRO A 22 -29.12 2.85 12.93
N PRO A 23 -29.32 2.04 11.88
CA PRO A 23 -29.29 0.60 12.04
C PRO A 23 -27.99 0.18 12.75
N PRO A 24 -28.04 -0.83 13.64
CA PRO A 24 -26.84 -1.31 14.29
C PRO A 24 -25.78 -1.64 13.23
N PRO A 25 -24.49 -1.38 13.49
CA PRO A 25 -23.45 -1.73 12.55
C PRO A 25 -23.56 -3.23 12.23
N PRO A 26 -23.37 -3.62 10.95
CA PRO A 26 -23.39 -5.03 10.59
C PRO A 26 -22.37 -5.79 11.46
N PRO A 27 -22.64 -7.08 11.78
CA PRO A 27 -21.71 -7.88 12.56
C PRO A 27 -20.32 -7.85 11.88
N PRO A 28 -19.23 -7.80 12.66
CA PRO A 28 -17.89 -7.76 12.10
C PRO A 28 -17.71 -8.93 11.13
N CYS A 29 -17.44 -8.64 9.86
CA CYS A 29 -17.11 -9.68 8.90
C CYS A 29 -15.77 -10.27 9.33
N ALA A 30 -15.65 -11.61 9.34
CA ALA A 30 -14.39 -12.25 9.62
C ALA A 30 -13.33 -11.80 8.60
N PRO A 31 -12.05 -11.72 8.98
CA PRO A 31 -11.00 -11.45 8.03
C PRO A 31 -10.93 -12.55 6.98
N LEU A 32 -10.61 -12.16 5.74
CA LEU A 32 -10.45 -13.09 4.62
C LEU A 32 -9.45 -14.19 5.00
N SER A 33 -9.95 -15.43 5.07
CA SER A 33 -9.15 -16.62 5.33
C SER A 33 -8.67 -17.31 4.04
N ASP A 34 -7.82 -18.32 4.20
CA ASP A 34 -7.28 -19.09 3.08
C ASP A 34 -8.37 -19.93 2.39
N ALA A 35 -9.37 -20.38 3.17
CA ALA A 35 -10.55 -21.06 2.64
C ALA A 35 -11.42 -20.11 1.81
N ASP A 36 -11.63 -18.88 2.28
CA ASP A 36 -12.38 -17.86 1.56
C ASP A 36 -11.66 -17.48 0.26
N LEU A 37 -10.35 -17.24 0.33
CA LEU A 37 -9.52 -16.93 -0.83
C LEU A 37 -9.65 -17.99 -1.91
N ARG A 38 -9.54 -19.28 -1.55
CA ARG A 38 -9.74 -20.40 -2.48
C ARG A 38 -11.10 -20.36 -3.17
N SER A 39 -12.16 -19.94 -2.47
CA SER A 39 -13.50 -19.86 -3.06
C SER A 39 -13.58 -18.86 -4.23
N TYR A 40 -12.73 -17.82 -4.24
CA TYR A 40 -12.68 -16.83 -5.32
C TYR A 40 -11.80 -17.26 -6.50
N LEU A 41 -11.03 -18.34 -6.33
CA LEU A 41 -10.11 -18.86 -7.34
C LEU A 41 -10.77 -19.99 -8.14
N GLY A 42 -10.54 -19.97 -9.45
CA GLY A 42 -10.94 -21.02 -10.38
C GLY A 42 -9.84 -22.05 -10.65
N PRO A 43 -10.04 -22.92 -11.66
CA PRO A 43 -9.04 -23.87 -12.11
C PRO A 43 -7.69 -23.21 -12.41
N GLY A 44 -6.60 -23.85 -11.98
CA GLY A 44 -5.24 -23.30 -12.11
C GLY A 44 -4.97 -22.06 -11.25
N GLY A 45 -5.86 -21.72 -10.31
CA GLY A 45 -5.72 -20.59 -9.40
C GLY A 45 -6.02 -19.24 -10.04
N ARG A 46 -6.77 -19.16 -11.14
CA ARG A 46 -7.17 -17.87 -11.75
C ARG A 46 -8.19 -17.16 -10.85
N LEU A 47 -8.07 -15.85 -10.66
CA LEU A 47 -9.04 -15.09 -9.86
C LEU A 47 -10.31 -14.86 -10.68
N LEU A 48 -11.40 -15.55 -10.34
CA LEU A 48 -12.66 -15.48 -11.10
C LEU A 48 -13.61 -14.41 -10.58
N ARG A 49 -13.56 -14.13 -9.27
CA ARG A 49 -14.50 -13.22 -8.58
C ARG A 49 -13.75 -12.06 -7.89
N PRO A 50 -13.10 -11.17 -8.66
CA PRO A 50 -12.28 -10.09 -8.10
C PRO A 50 -13.09 -9.03 -7.34
N GLN A 51 -14.36 -8.81 -7.72
CA GLN A 51 -15.25 -7.86 -7.04
C GLN A 51 -15.64 -8.39 -5.66
N ASP A 52 -16.08 -9.65 -5.57
CA ASP A 52 -16.41 -10.30 -4.29
C ASP A 52 -15.21 -10.32 -3.33
N LEU A 53 -14.01 -10.62 -3.84
CA LEU A 53 -12.78 -10.58 -3.05
C LEU A 53 -12.56 -9.18 -2.44
N ARG A 54 -12.71 -8.12 -3.25
CA ARG A 54 -12.55 -6.73 -2.79
C ARG A 54 -13.59 -6.35 -1.74
N LEU A 55 -14.84 -6.78 -1.91
CA LEU A 55 -15.91 -6.56 -0.93
C LEU A 55 -15.63 -7.29 0.39
N HIS A 56 -15.15 -8.53 0.35
CA HIS A 56 -14.76 -9.25 1.56
C HIS A 56 -13.62 -8.51 2.28
N VAL A 57 -12.56 -8.14 1.56
CA VAL A 57 -11.47 -7.35 2.16
C VAL A 57 -11.97 -6.03 2.74
N PHE A 58 -12.89 -5.35 2.07
CA PHE A 58 -13.45 -4.10 2.54
C PHE A 58 -14.21 -4.26 3.87
N HIS A 59 -14.98 -5.32 4.04
CA HIS A 59 -15.79 -5.55 5.23
C HIS A 59 -15.07 -6.24 6.39
N GLY A 60 -14.14 -7.15 6.11
CA GLY A 60 -13.47 -7.98 7.12
C GLY A 60 -11.97 -7.81 7.21
N GLY A 61 -11.35 -7.17 6.22
CA GLY A 61 -9.89 -7.14 6.09
C GLY A 61 -9.32 -8.49 5.65
N VAL A 62 -8.05 -8.71 5.96
CA VAL A 62 -7.29 -9.89 5.52
C VAL A 62 -6.48 -10.44 6.68
N GLU A 63 -6.49 -11.77 6.84
CA GLU A 63 -5.62 -12.45 7.79
C GLU A 63 -4.14 -12.08 7.54
N PRO A 64 -3.34 -11.82 8.58
CA PRO A 64 -1.95 -11.35 8.42
C PRO A 64 -1.11 -12.20 7.46
N GLY A 65 -1.23 -13.53 7.52
CA GLY A 65 -0.47 -14.46 6.67
C GLY A 65 -0.80 -14.39 5.17
N LEU A 66 -1.98 -13.89 4.82
CA LEU A 66 -2.45 -13.80 3.44
C LEU A 66 -2.18 -12.43 2.80
N ARG A 67 -1.86 -11.40 3.59
CA ARG A 67 -1.66 -10.03 3.08
C ARG A 67 -0.66 -9.97 1.94
N LYS A 68 0.48 -10.67 2.05
CA LYS A 68 1.51 -10.75 1.00
C LYS A 68 0.97 -11.24 -0.35
N VAL A 69 -0.03 -12.11 -0.35
CA VAL A 69 -0.68 -12.63 -1.57
C VAL A 69 -1.80 -11.70 -2.01
N VAL A 70 -2.67 -11.33 -1.08
CA VAL A 70 -3.90 -10.58 -1.36
C VAL A 70 -3.60 -9.16 -1.82
N TRP A 71 -2.63 -8.48 -1.20
CA TRP A 71 -2.26 -7.11 -1.56
C TRP A 71 -1.81 -6.99 -3.01
N ARG A 72 -1.11 -7.99 -3.56
CA ARG A 72 -0.71 -8.00 -4.99
C ARG A 72 -1.92 -8.03 -5.94
N TYR A 73 -3.05 -8.64 -5.54
CA TYR A 73 -4.29 -8.54 -6.31
C TYR A 73 -4.95 -7.17 -6.17
N LEU A 74 -4.93 -6.60 -4.98
CA LEU A 74 -5.58 -5.31 -4.69
C LEU A 74 -4.85 -4.14 -5.35
N LEU A 75 -3.52 -4.20 -5.38
CA LEU A 75 -2.62 -3.18 -5.93
C LEU A 75 -2.35 -3.40 -7.43
N ASN A 76 -3.17 -4.22 -8.10
CA ASN A 76 -3.14 -4.44 -9.55
C ASN A 76 -1.77 -4.87 -10.12
N VAL A 77 -0.96 -5.58 -9.34
CA VAL A 77 0.35 -6.10 -9.79
C VAL A 77 0.18 -7.14 -10.91
N PHE A 78 -0.92 -7.90 -10.87
CA PHE A 78 -1.18 -8.95 -11.83
C PHE A 78 -2.13 -8.49 -12.94
N PRO A 79 -1.76 -8.69 -14.22
CA PRO A 79 -2.71 -8.67 -15.31
C PRO A 79 -3.90 -9.61 -15.05
N SER A 80 -5.07 -9.24 -15.56
CA SER A 80 -6.29 -10.02 -15.37
C SER A 80 -6.16 -11.43 -15.97
N GLY A 81 -6.67 -12.42 -15.24
CA GLY A 81 -6.82 -13.77 -15.74
C GLY A 81 -5.63 -14.70 -15.55
N LEU A 82 -4.46 -14.24 -15.07
CA LEU A 82 -3.30 -15.13 -14.87
C LEU A 82 -3.58 -16.29 -13.89
N THR A 83 -3.02 -17.46 -14.17
CA THR A 83 -2.95 -18.62 -13.27
C THR A 83 -1.98 -18.39 -12.12
N GLY A 84 -1.99 -19.28 -11.11
CA GLY A 84 -1.01 -19.25 -10.02
C GLY A 84 0.44 -19.34 -10.50
N GLN A 85 0.71 -20.22 -11.47
CA GLN A 85 2.05 -20.39 -12.03
C GLN A 85 2.47 -19.18 -12.87
N GLU A 86 1.59 -18.66 -13.72
CA GLU A 86 1.87 -17.45 -14.51
C GLU A 86 2.13 -16.25 -13.62
N ARG A 87 1.41 -16.10 -12.50
CA ARG A 87 1.67 -15.03 -11.52
C ARG A 87 3.06 -15.17 -10.88
N LEU A 88 3.49 -16.37 -10.52
CA LEU A 88 4.83 -16.59 -9.97
C LEU A 88 5.92 -16.24 -11.00
N SER A 89 5.75 -16.67 -12.25
CA SER A 89 6.65 -16.32 -13.35
C SER A 89 6.66 -14.81 -13.61
N HIS A 90 5.50 -14.17 -13.55
CA HIS A 90 5.36 -12.72 -13.69
C HIS A 90 6.14 -11.97 -12.60
N LEU A 91 6.01 -12.37 -11.33
CA LEU A 91 6.78 -11.75 -10.23
C LEU A 91 8.28 -11.89 -10.44
N ARG A 92 8.76 -13.07 -10.86
CA ARG A 92 10.19 -13.30 -11.12
C ARG A 92 10.72 -12.41 -12.25
N LEU A 93 9.97 -12.32 -13.35
CA LEU A 93 10.32 -11.44 -14.47
C LEU A 93 10.37 -9.98 -14.03
N LYS A 94 9.32 -9.51 -13.33
CA LYS A 94 9.25 -8.14 -12.84
C LYS A 94 10.32 -7.80 -11.80
N ALA A 95 10.73 -8.76 -10.97
CA ALA A 95 11.83 -8.57 -10.03
C ALA A 95 13.19 -8.43 -10.75
N ALA A 96 13.40 -9.19 -11.83
CA ALA A 96 14.58 -9.03 -12.67
C ALA A 96 14.58 -7.67 -13.39
N GLU A 97 13.45 -7.25 -13.97
CA GLU A 97 13.28 -5.93 -14.57
C GLU A 97 13.57 -4.80 -13.58
N TYR A 98 13.05 -4.91 -12.35
CA TYR A 98 13.33 -3.94 -11.28
C TYR A 98 14.83 -3.86 -10.96
N SER A 99 15.50 -5.01 -10.84
CA SER A 99 16.93 -5.07 -10.54
C SER A 99 17.76 -4.37 -11.62
N SER A 100 17.44 -4.62 -12.89
CA SER A 100 18.08 -3.93 -14.03
C SER A 100 17.75 -2.44 -14.06
N LEU A 101 16.50 -2.07 -13.78
CA LEU A 101 16.04 -0.68 -13.73
C LEU A 101 16.80 0.12 -12.66
N LYS A 102 16.94 -0.44 -11.45
CA LYS A 102 17.67 0.21 -10.34
C LYS A 102 19.10 0.56 -10.75
N VAL A 103 19.81 -0.39 -11.36
CA VAL A 103 21.19 -0.18 -11.84
C VAL A 103 21.23 0.87 -12.96
N ALA A 104 20.35 0.75 -13.95
CA ALA A 104 20.31 1.66 -15.10
C ALA A 104 19.98 3.11 -14.69
N LEU A 105 19.03 3.30 -13.76
CA LEU A 105 18.67 4.63 -13.26
C LEU A 105 19.81 5.26 -12.46
N ALA A 106 20.44 4.49 -11.56
CA ALA A 106 21.58 4.99 -10.80
C ALA A 106 22.78 5.37 -11.70
N ALA A 107 23.03 4.59 -12.76
CA ALA A 107 24.10 4.88 -13.72
C ALA A 107 23.82 6.10 -14.61
N ARG A 108 22.53 6.38 -14.90
CA ARG A 108 22.12 7.49 -15.76
C ARG A 108 22.00 8.82 -15.00
N ALA A 109 21.64 8.78 -13.72
CA ALA A 109 21.43 9.98 -12.91
C ALA A 109 22.73 10.77 -12.72
N ALA A 110 22.64 12.10 -12.75
CA ALA A 110 23.79 12.93 -12.42
C ALA A 110 24.18 12.72 -10.94
N PRO A 111 25.48 12.70 -10.58
CA PRO A 111 25.89 12.44 -9.19
C PRO A 111 25.24 13.37 -8.15
N ALA A 112 25.04 14.63 -8.51
CA ALA A 112 24.37 15.62 -7.65
C ALA A 112 22.87 15.31 -7.46
N GLU A 113 22.18 14.92 -8.52
CA GLU A 113 20.77 14.53 -8.48
C GLU A 113 20.59 13.28 -7.62
N LEU A 114 21.40 12.24 -7.87
CA LEU A 114 21.38 11.01 -7.10
C LEU A 114 21.61 11.28 -5.61
N ALA A 115 22.60 12.11 -5.27
CA ALA A 115 22.89 12.49 -3.90
C ALA A 115 21.72 13.25 -3.25
N GLN A 116 21.10 14.19 -3.98
CA GLN A 116 19.97 14.97 -3.48
C GLN A 116 18.73 14.09 -3.21
N VAL A 117 18.39 13.20 -4.14
CA VAL A 117 17.28 12.26 -3.99
C VAL A 117 17.56 11.31 -2.83
N ALA A 118 18.74 10.69 -2.80
CA ALA A 118 19.12 9.75 -1.74
C ALA A 118 19.12 10.42 -0.36
N ALA A 119 19.58 11.67 -0.25
CA ALA A 119 19.55 12.43 1.00
C ALA A 119 18.11 12.74 1.45
N SER A 120 17.23 13.10 0.51
CA SER A 120 15.82 13.39 0.79
C SER A 120 15.09 12.14 1.28
N VAL A 121 15.28 11.01 0.61
CA VAL A 121 14.74 9.70 1.01
C VAL A 121 15.29 9.30 2.39
N ARG A 122 16.60 9.38 2.60
CA ARG A 122 17.24 8.95 3.85
C ARG A 122 16.66 9.67 5.07
N LYS A 123 16.39 10.98 4.96
CA LYS A 123 15.84 11.77 6.07
C LYS A 123 14.53 11.19 6.60
N ASP A 124 13.70 10.62 5.75
CA ASP A 124 12.41 10.02 6.13
C ASP A 124 12.57 8.55 6.49
N VAL A 125 13.41 7.80 5.78
CA VAL A 125 13.70 6.40 6.07
C VAL A 125 14.19 6.19 7.51
N VAL A 126 15.09 7.04 8.02
CA VAL A 126 15.56 6.94 9.42
C VAL A 126 14.48 7.27 10.45
N ARG A 127 13.42 7.99 10.04
CA ARG A 127 12.25 8.32 10.87
C ARG A 127 11.10 7.30 10.74
N THR A 128 11.24 6.28 9.88
CA THR A 128 10.27 5.18 9.77
C THR A 128 10.08 4.51 11.13
N ASP A 129 8.85 4.09 11.45
CA ASP A 129 8.50 3.51 12.75
C ASP A 129 9.47 2.41 13.21
N ARG A 130 10.37 2.77 14.13
CA ARG A 130 11.39 1.89 14.72
C ARG A 130 10.83 0.99 15.81
N ALA A 131 9.60 1.23 16.28
CA ALA A 131 8.91 0.34 17.21
C ALA A 131 8.37 -0.90 16.50
N HIS A 132 8.13 -0.83 15.18
CA HIS A 132 7.75 -1.99 14.39
C HIS A 132 8.93 -2.98 14.29
N PRO A 133 8.78 -4.27 14.66
CA PRO A 133 9.89 -5.23 14.71
C PRO A 133 10.68 -5.36 13.40
N TYR A 134 9.99 -5.24 12.27
CA TYR A 134 10.64 -5.27 10.95
C TYR A 134 11.64 -4.12 10.73
N PHE A 135 11.38 -2.94 11.30
CA PHE A 135 12.31 -1.81 11.26
C PHE A 135 12.92 -1.57 12.65
N GLY A 136 12.99 -2.58 13.51
CA GLY A 136 13.63 -2.47 14.82
C GLY A 136 15.15 -2.64 14.74
N GLY A 137 15.85 -2.16 15.76
CA GLY A 137 17.29 -2.40 15.94
C GLY A 137 18.20 -1.25 15.51
N PRO A 138 19.53 -1.47 15.44
CA PRO A 138 20.50 -0.44 15.06
C PRO A 138 20.26 0.06 13.62
N GLU A 139 20.48 1.35 13.38
CA GLU A 139 20.33 1.95 12.05
C GLU A 139 21.46 1.55 11.10
N GLU A 140 22.69 1.45 11.62
CA GLU A 140 23.87 1.15 10.82
C GLU A 140 23.82 -0.27 10.27
N GLY A 141 23.90 -0.40 8.95
CA GLY A 141 23.82 -1.70 8.26
C GLY A 141 22.45 -2.36 8.25
N HIS A 142 21.37 -1.63 8.60
CA HIS A 142 20.04 -2.23 8.68
C HIS A 142 19.48 -2.63 7.29
N PRO A 143 19.26 -3.94 7.02
CA PRO A 143 18.90 -4.40 5.67
C PRO A 143 17.55 -3.86 5.21
N HIS A 144 16.53 -3.82 6.07
CA HIS A 144 15.20 -3.33 5.64
C HIS A 144 15.14 -1.81 5.43
N LEU A 145 15.90 -1.00 6.18
CA LEU A 145 16.03 0.43 5.89
C LEU A 145 16.78 0.66 4.58
N ALA A 146 17.82 -0.13 4.31
CA ALA A 146 18.55 -0.06 3.04
C ALA A 146 17.62 -0.42 1.86
N ALA A 147 16.81 -1.47 2.00
CA ALA A 147 15.81 -1.85 1.00
C ALA A 147 14.74 -0.77 0.79
N LEU A 148 14.22 -0.17 1.87
CA LEU A 148 13.26 0.94 1.79
C LEU A 148 13.88 2.17 1.09
N GLN A 149 15.13 2.51 1.41
CA GLN A 149 15.86 3.58 0.74
C GLN A 149 16.09 3.27 -0.75
N ALA A 150 16.47 2.05 -1.10
CA ALA A 150 16.70 1.62 -2.48
C ALA A 150 15.40 1.67 -3.31
N LEU A 151 14.29 1.16 -2.76
CA LEU A 151 12.97 1.21 -3.37
C LEU A 151 12.56 2.66 -3.70
N LEU A 152 12.60 3.55 -2.72
CA LEU A 152 12.16 4.94 -2.88
C LEU A 152 13.08 5.75 -3.79
N THR A 153 14.39 5.53 -3.70
CA THR A 153 15.37 6.18 -4.60
C THR A 153 15.13 5.73 -6.05
N THR A 154 14.91 4.43 -6.27
CA THR A 154 14.60 3.89 -7.60
C THR A 154 13.31 4.48 -8.16
N PHE A 155 12.26 4.58 -7.34
CA PHE A 155 11.00 5.21 -7.73
C PHE A 155 11.20 6.67 -8.16
N ALA A 156 11.90 7.46 -7.33
CA ALA A 156 12.09 8.88 -7.55
C ALA A 156 12.89 9.17 -8.84
N LEU A 157 13.94 8.39 -9.11
CA LEU A 157 14.71 8.49 -10.35
C LEU A 157 13.94 7.98 -11.58
N GLY A 158 13.06 7.01 -11.40
CA GLY A 158 12.20 6.48 -12.46
C GLY A 158 11.08 7.44 -12.85
N HIS A 159 10.64 8.31 -11.93
CA HIS A 159 9.54 9.24 -12.10
C HIS A 159 9.95 10.69 -11.78
N PRO A 160 10.86 11.31 -12.56
CA PRO A 160 11.48 12.59 -12.19
C PRO A 160 10.50 13.76 -12.01
N ARG A 161 9.31 13.70 -12.64
CA ARG A 161 8.25 14.72 -12.45
C ARG A 161 7.60 14.65 -11.07
N LEU A 162 7.53 13.47 -10.48
CA LEU A 162 7.00 13.25 -9.12
C LEU A 162 8.14 13.28 -8.09
N SER A 163 9.26 12.64 -8.43
CA SER A 163 10.43 12.44 -7.58
C SER A 163 10.03 11.86 -6.22
N TYR A 164 10.83 12.14 -5.18
CA TYR A 164 10.51 11.81 -3.80
C TYR A 164 9.85 12.99 -3.10
N CYS A 165 8.73 12.73 -2.45
CA CYS A 165 8.04 13.66 -1.56
C CYS A 165 7.98 13.09 -0.14
N GLN A 166 8.05 13.97 0.86
CA GLN A 166 8.01 13.59 2.27
C GLN A 166 6.76 12.75 2.58
N GLY A 167 6.93 11.67 3.35
CA GLY A 167 5.85 10.75 3.73
C GLY A 167 5.63 9.57 2.78
N MET A 168 6.30 9.55 1.62
CA MET A 168 6.26 8.35 0.75
C MET A 168 6.88 7.11 1.43
N SER A 169 7.76 7.29 2.42
CA SER A 169 8.25 6.20 3.27
C SER A 169 7.14 5.54 4.07
N ASP A 170 6.17 6.32 4.56
CA ASP A 170 5.09 5.82 5.42
C ASP A 170 4.11 4.95 4.62
N VAL A 171 4.06 5.16 3.30
CA VAL A 171 3.31 4.30 2.36
C VAL A 171 4.12 3.07 1.97
N ALA A 172 5.41 3.22 1.67
CA ALA A 172 6.26 2.12 1.20
C ALA A 172 6.65 1.14 2.32
N ALA A 173 6.82 1.62 3.56
CA ALA A 173 7.28 0.81 4.69
C ALA A 173 6.34 -0.36 5.03
N PRO A 174 5.00 -0.18 5.13
CA PRO A 174 4.07 -1.29 5.33
C PRO A 174 4.07 -2.30 4.18
N LEU A 175 4.23 -1.85 2.93
CA LEU A 175 4.34 -2.74 1.77
C LEU A 175 5.57 -3.63 1.91
N LEU A 176 6.73 -3.04 2.21
CA LEU A 176 7.97 -3.77 2.39
C LEU A 176 7.89 -4.74 3.58
N ALA A 177 7.35 -4.31 4.72
CA ALA A 177 7.21 -5.17 5.90
C ALA A 177 6.28 -6.38 5.68
N VAL A 178 5.25 -6.23 4.83
CA VAL A 178 4.33 -7.34 4.50
C VAL A 178 4.91 -8.26 3.43
N LEU A 179 5.59 -7.71 2.42
CA LEU A 179 6.06 -8.47 1.27
C LEU A 179 7.44 -9.09 1.49
N ASP A 180 8.24 -8.48 2.36
CA ASP A 180 9.62 -8.86 2.70
C ASP A 180 10.52 -9.05 1.47
N ASP A 181 10.31 -8.20 0.46
CA ASP A 181 11.01 -8.25 -0.82
C ASP A 181 10.98 -6.86 -1.45
N GLU A 182 12.16 -6.27 -1.68
CA GLU A 182 12.34 -4.92 -2.22
C GLU A 182 11.66 -4.75 -3.59
N ALA A 183 11.82 -5.73 -4.48
CA ALA A 183 11.32 -5.64 -5.83
C ALA A 183 9.79 -5.76 -5.86
N GLN A 184 9.23 -6.68 -5.09
CA GLN A 184 7.78 -6.87 -5.01
C GLN A 184 7.10 -5.70 -4.30
N ALA A 185 7.75 -5.13 -3.28
CA ALA A 185 7.29 -3.91 -2.64
C ALA A 185 7.32 -2.73 -3.61
N PHE A 186 8.36 -2.60 -4.44
CA PHE A 186 8.41 -1.60 -5.51
C PHE A 186 7.25 -1.75 -6.50
N LEU A 187 6.94 -2.98 -6.93
CA LEU A 187 5.82 -3.25 -7.83
C LEU A 187 4.45 -2.90 -7.22
N CYS A 188 4.31 -3.06 -5.90
CA CYS A 188 3.09 -2.69 -5.18
C CYS A 188 3.00 -1.18 -4.90
N PHE A 189 4.13 -0.49 -4.90
CA PHE A 189 4.24 0.94 -4.63
C PHE A 189 3.99 1.80 -5.87
N CYS A 190 4.32 1.29 -7.06
CA CYS A 190 4.10 1.94 -8.36
C CYS A 190 2.65 1.76 -8.84
#